data_AF-A0A2C9D600-F1
#
_entry.id   AF-A0A2C9D600-F1
#
_cell.length_a   1.000
_cell.length_b   1.000
_cell.length_c   1.000
_cell.angle_alpha   90.00
_cell.angle_beta   90.00
_cell.angle_gamma   90.00
#
_symmetry.space_group_name_H-M   'P 1'
#
loop_
_entity.id
_entity.type
_entity.pdbx_description
1 polymer ?
#
loop_
_entity_poly.entity_id
_entity_poly.type
_entity_poly.pdbx_seq_one_letter_code
_entity_poly.pdbx_strand_id
1 'polypeptide(L)'
;MTLWSYLSELLDRLQVGETVGALIDHVVKIVRETFGGEARRQVAFTVSMIALAAKMAKADGAVTEAEIAVFRRIFVVPENEERNVARLFNLARQDIAGYDIYAARIERMHAGNLEVLEDILDGLFMIADADGGIHDNEIAFLEHVAAIFKIPAEHFDRILSRHIQSDETDPYVVLGIAKGSHPEDIKRHYRKLVAETHPDRFIARGLPAECVRLATERLALLNGAYERIEKEFAV
;
A
#
# COMPACT_ATOMS: atom_id res chain seq x y z
N MET A 1 23.03 -10.49 -5.12
CA MET A 1 22.27 -9.45 -5.85
C MET A 1 21.06 -9.10 -5.03
N THR A 2 20.76 -7.82 -4.85
CA THR A 2 19.53 -7.34 -4.18
C THR A 2 18.40 -7.24 -5.21
N LEU A 3 17.14 -7.24 -4.76
CA LEU A 3 15.96 -6.95 -5.60
C LEU A 3 16.17 -5.69 -6.45
N TRP A 4 16.73 -4.65 -5.83
CA TRP A 4 16.91 -3.35 -6.43
C TRP A 4 17.97 -3.33 -7.53
N SER A 5 19.11 -3.99 -7.32
CA SER A 5 20.15 -4.10 -8.36
C SER A 5 19.63 -4.75 -9.66
N TYR A 6 18.66 -5.66 -9.52
CA TYR A 6 18.03 -6.35 -10.64
C TYR A 6 16.98 -5.47 -11.34
N LEU A 7 16.16 -4.75 -10.58
CA LEU A 7 15.22 -3.76 -11.12
C LEU A 7 15.96 -2.73 -11.99
N SER A 8 17.15 -2.34 -11.56
CA SER A 8 18.01 -1.37 -12.24
C SER A 8 18.56 -1.90 -13.55
N GLU A 9 19.06 -3.13 -13.59
CA GLU A 9 19.50 -3.78 -14.83
C GLU A 9 18.35 -3.91 -15.85
N LEU A 10 17.13 -4.17 -15.38
CA LEU A 10 15.94 -4.22 -16.23
C LEU A 10 15.56 -2.84 -16.78
N LEU A 11 15.58 -1.82 -15.93
CA LEU A 11 15.25 -0.45 -16.35
C LEU A 11 16.29 0.12 -17.33
N ASP A 12 17.54 -0.32 -17.24
CA ASP A 12 18.60 0.07 -18.18
C ASP A 12 18.52 -0.66 -19.53
N ARG A 13 17.84 -1.81 -19.57
CA ARG A 13 17.58 -2.58 -20.80
C ARG A 13 16.34 -2.10 -21.58
N LEU A 14 15.50 -1.27 -20.97
CA LEU A 14 14.34 -0.69 -21.65
C LEU A 14 14.76 0.18 -22.82
N GLN A 15 14.21 -0.10 -24.00
CA GLN A 15 14.30 0.82 -25.11
C GLN A 15 13.26 1.94 -24.96
N VAL A 16 13.59 3.13 -25.47
CA VAL A 16 12.67 4.26 -25.51
C VAL A 16 11.46 3.87 -26.38
N GLY A 17 10.28 3.73 -25.77
CA GLY A 17 9.02 3.42 -26.47
C GLY A 17 8.35 2.10 -26.09
N GLU A 18 8.95 1.26 -25.24
CA GLU A 18 8.29 0.06 -24.69
C GLU A 18 7.25 0.43 -23.61
N THR A 19 6.11 -0.28 -23.59
CA THR A 19 5.07 -0.07 -22.57
C THR A 19 5.47 -0.66 -21.22
N VAL A 20 4.90 -0.16 -20.12
CA VAL A 20 5.12 -0.71 -18.77
C VAL A 20 4.74 -2.21 -18.71
N GLY A 21 3.75 -2.63 -19.50
CA GLY A 21 3.38 -4.04 -19.65
C GLY A 21 4.48 -4.90 -20.28
N ALA A 22 5.11 -4.42 -21.36
CA ALA A 22 6.21 -5.13 -22.04
C ALA A 22 7.47 -5.21 -21.16
N LEU A 23 7.79 -4.13 -20.43
CA LEU A 23 8.83 -4.13 -19.40
C LEU A 23 8.62 -5.28 -18.43
N ILE A 24 7.39 -5.47 -17.99
CA ILE A 24 7.06 -6.42 -16.93
C ILE A 24 6.99 -7.84 -17.45
N ASP A 25 6.56 -8.07 -18.68
CA ASP A 25 6.70 -9.39 -19.28
C ASP A 25 8.17 -9.76 -19.46
N HIS A 26 9.04 -8.78 -19.78
CA HIS A 26 10.49 -8.97 -19.77
C HIS A 26 11.05 -9.24 -18.37
N VAL A 27 10.65 -8.46 -17.36
CA VAL A 27 10.98 -8.72 -15.94
C VAL A 27 10.56 -10.14 -15.59
N VAL A 28 9.31 -10.51 -15.84
CA VAL A 28 8.75 -11.82 -15.48
C VAL A 28 9.45 -12.95 -16.21
N LYS A 29 9.86 -12.76 -17.48
CA LYS A 29 10.58 -13.76 -18.28
C LYS A 29 12.01 -13.93 -17.78
N ILE A 30 12.76 -12.84 -17.59
CA ILE A 30 14.13 -12.90 -17.08
C ILE A 30 14.13 -13.44 -15.64
N VAL A 31 13.20 -12.99 -14.80
CA VAL A 31 13.05 -13.53 -13.45
C VAL A 31 12.72 -15.03 -13.46
N ARG A 32 11.94 -15.53 -14.44
CA ARG A 32 11.65 -16.97 -14.62
C ARG A 32 12.92 -17.78 -14.86
N GLU A 33 13.87 -17.20 -15.58
CA GLU A 33 15.07 -17.87 -16.07
C GLU A 33 16.24 -17.74 -15.07
N THR A 34 16.24 -16.70 -14.21
CA THR A 34 17.39 -16.36 -13.33
C THR A 34 17.18 -16.65 -11.84
N PHE A 35 15.94 -16.73 -11.33
CA PHE A 35 15.67 -16.81 -9.89
C PHE A 35 14.85 -18.04 -9.46
N GLY A 36 15.04 -18.45 -8.20
CA GLY A 36 14.13 -19.38 -7.51
C GLY A 36 12.71 -18.81 -7.38
N GLY A 37 11.71 -19.69 -7.21
CA GLY A 37 10.30 -19.31 -7.27
C GLY A 37 9.83 -18.27 -6.23
N GLU A 38 10.50 -18.16 -5.09
CA GLU A 38 10.15 -17.23 -4.01
C GLU A 38 10.61 -15.79 -4.29
N ALA A 39 11.90 -15.60 -4.59
CA ALA A 39 12.43 -14.30 -5.01
C ALA A 39 11.66 -13.73 -6.21
N ARG A 40 11.24 -14.60 -7.13
CA ARG A 40 10.40 -14.20 -8.27
C ARG A 40 9.06 -13.62 -7.87
N ARG A 41 8.37 -14.25 -6.92
CA ARG A 41 7.07 -13.77 -6.42
C ARG A 41 7.22 -12.43 -5.73
N GLN A 42 8.29 -12.25 -4.96
CA GLN A 42 8.57 -10.99 -4.28
C GLN A 42 8.83 -9.84 -5.27
N VAL A 43 9.65 -10.04 -6.30
CA VAL A 43 9.88 -9.02 -7.34
C VAL A 43 8.57 -8.66 -8.03
N ALA A 44 7.80 -9.67 -8.45
CA ALA A 44 6.55 -9.46 -9.15
C ALA A 44 5.52 -8.71 -8.27
N PHE A 45 5.51 -8.98 -6.96
CA PHE A 45 4.71 -8.27 -5.99
C PHE A 45 5.12 -6.80 -5.90
N THR A 46 6.39 -6.51 -5.58
CA THR A 46 6.89 -5.14 -5.41
C THR A 46 6.64 -4.29 -6.66
N VAL A 47 6.93 -4.83 -7.85
CA VAL A 47 6.67 -4.13 -9.11
C VAL A 47 5.18 -3.86 -9.32
N SER A 48 4.31 -4.80 -8.96
CA SER A 48 2.87 -4.63 -9.09
C SER A 48 2.33 -3.59 -8.12
N MET A 49 2.84 -3.58 -6.89
CA MET A 49 2.49 -2.58 -5.88
C MET A 49 2.93 -1.17 -6.28
N ILE A 50 4.17 -1.02 -6.76
CA ILE A 50 4.68 0.28 -7.25
C ILE A 50 3.84 0.77 -8.44
N ALA A 51 3.52 -0.13 -9.37
CA ALA A 51 2.68 0.21 -10.51
C ALA A 51 1.28 0.65 -10.09
N LEU A 52 0.62 -0.07 -9.17
CA LEU A 52 -0.70 0.35 -8.66
C LEU A 52 -0.65 1.72 -7.99
N ALA A 53 0.31 1.96 -7.10
CA ALA A 53 0.48 3.26 -6.44
C ALA A 53 0.71 4.39 -7.46
N ALA A 54 1.55 4.17 -8.47
CA ALA A 54 1.83 5.16 -9.50
C ALA A 54 0.63 5.43 -10.43
N LYS A 55 -0.15 4.39 -10.76
CA LYS A 55 -1.38 4.51 -11.58
C LYS A 55 -2.48 5.23 -10.81
N MET A 56 -2.63 4.93 -9.52
CA MET A 56 -3.56 5.58 -8.61
C MET A 56 -3.27 7.08 -8.49
N ALA A 57 -2.02 7.46 -8.16
CA ALA A 57 -1.62 8.86 -8.04
C ALA A 57 -1.71 9.65 -9.36
N LYS A 58 -1.89 8.97 -10.50
CA LYS A 58 -2.20 9.63 -11.78
C LYS A 58 -3.69 9.90 -11.98
N ALA A 59 -4.58 9.17 -11.30
CA ALA A 59 -6.02 9.26 -11.46
C ALA A 59 -6.55 10.68 -11.26
N ASP A 60 -5.95 11.44 -10.33
CA ASP A 60 -6.32 12.83 -10.08
C ASP A 60 -5.37 13.89 -10.69
N GLY A 61 -4.18 13.44 -11.14
CA GLY A 61 -3.41 14.16 -12.17
C GLY A 61 -1.96 14.41 -11.81
N ALA A 62 -1.67 14.90 -10.59
CA ALA A 62 -0.33 15.24 -10.14
C ALA A 62 -0.01 14.64 -8.76
N VAL A 63 1.08 13.89 -8.70
CA VAL A 63 1.58 13.29 -7.45
C VAL A 63 2.16 14.38 -6.55
N THR A 64 1.75 14.42 -5.28
CA THR A 64 2.24 15.38 -4.28
C THR A 64 3.49 14.88 -3.55
N GLU A 65 4.24 15.80 -2.94
CA GLU A 65 5.39 15.44 -2.10
C GLU A 65 4.98 14.61 -0.87
N ALA A 66 3.76 14.81 -0.36
CA ALA A 66 3.24 14.06 0.77
C ALA A 66 3.00 12.59 0.40
N GLU A 67 2.40 12.32 -0.76
CA GLU A 67 2.23 10.96 -1.29
C GLU A 67 3.58 10.27 -1.52
N ILE A 68 4.57 10.99 -2.08
CA ILE A 68 5.93 10.46 -2.26
C ILE A 68 6.58 10.12 -0.92
N ALA A 69 6.35 10.93 0.11
CA ALA A 69 6.87 10.68 1.45
C ALA A 69 6.23 9.43 2.08
N VAL A 70 4.91 9.24 1.96
CA VAL A 70 4.25 8.00 2.41
C VAL A 70 4.76 6.79 1.62
N PHE A 71 4.83 6.90 0.29
CA PHE A 71 5.35 5.85 -0.57
C PHE A 71 6.75 5.41 -0.14
N ARG A 72 7.67 6.34 0.13
CA ARG A 72 9.04 6.02 0.58
C ARG A 72 9.11 5.36 1.97
N ARG A 73 8.12 5.55 2.84
CA ARG A 73 8.03 4.83 4.12
C ARG A 73 7.62 3.38 3.92
N ILE A 74 6.75 3.13 2.94
CA ILE A 74 6.24 1.79 2.62
C ILE A 74 7.30 0.98 1.85
N PHE A 75 7.94 1.60 0.86
CA PHE A 75 8.96 0.97 0.03
C PHE A 75 10.36 1.40 0.49
N VAL A 76 11.06 0.52 1.20
CA VAL A 76 12.45 0.78 1.63
C VAL A 76 13.38 0.64 0.42
N VAL A 77 13.56 1.76 -0.28
CA VAL A 77 14.46 1.88 -1.41
C VAL A 77 15.86 2.25 -0.90
N PRO A 78 16.92 1.47 -1.22
CA PRO A 78 18.28 1.87 -0.96
C PRO A 78 18.60 3.21 -1.64
N GLU A 79 19.40 4.06 -1.00
CA GLU A 79 19.76 5.39 -1.55
C GLU A 79 20.29 5.32 -2.99
N ASN A 80 21.07 4.28 -3.30
CA ASN A 80 21.65 4.07 -4.63
C ASN A 80 20.62 3.65 -5.71
N GLU A 81 19.37 3.40 -5.32
CA GLU A 81 18.30 2.84 -6.17
C GLU A 81 17.12 3.81 -6.33
N GLU A 82 17.11 4.93 -5.60
CA GLU A 82 16.05 5.95 -5.65
C GLU A 82 15.78 6.44 -7.07
N ARG A 83 16.84 6.65 -7.86
CA ARG A 83 16.72 7.10 -9.26
C ARG A 83 15.96 6.08 -10.10
N ASN A 84 16.15 4.79 -9.87
CA ASN A 84 15.54 3.72 -10.65
C ASN A 84 14.09 3.51 -10.24
N VAL A 85 13.78 3.62 -8.95
CA VAL A 85 12.39 3.62 -8.47
C VAL A 85 11.63 4.82 -8.99
N ALA A 86 12.24 6.02 -8.97
CA ALA A 86 11.66 7.20 -9.57
C ALA A 86 11.39 7.00 -11.06
N ARG A 87 12.31 6.36 -11.81
CA ARG A 87 12.09 6.01 -13.23
C ARG A 87 10.91 5.05 -13.40
N LEU A 88 10.82 3.98 -12.62
CA LEU A 88 9.72 3.00 -12.68
C LEU A 88 8.38 3.66 -12.36
N PHE A 89 8.32 4.45 -11.28
CA PHE A 89 7.14 5.19 -10.87
C PHE A 89 6.70 6.18 -11.96
N ASN A 90 7.66 6.93 -12.51
CA ASN A 90 7.41 7.88 -13.60
C ASN A 90 6.91 7.20 -14.87
N LEU A 91 7.44 6.02 -15.22
CA LEU A 91 6.99 5.23 -16.35
C LEU A 91 5.57 4.70 -16.12
N ALA A 92 5.30 4.16 -14.93
CA ALA A 92 4.00 3.62 -14.57
C ALA A 92 2.90 4.69 -14.59
N ARG A 93 3.18 5.92 -14.15
CA ARG A 93 2.19 7.01 -14.13
C ARG A 93 1.94 7.73 -15.47
N GLN A 94 2.54 7.28 -16.58
CA GLN A 94 2.34 7.93 -17.89
C GLN A 94 0.90 7.86 -18.38
N ASP A 95 0.18 6.81 -17.99
CA ASP A 95 -1.23 6.60 -18.25
C ASP A 95 -1.86 5.85 -17.06
N ILE A 96 -3.19 5.72 -17.02
CA ILE A 96 -3.90 4.94 -16.00
C ILE A 96 -4.15 3.50 -16.50
N ALA A 97 -4.08 3.24 -17.80
CA ALA A 97 -4.42 1.94 -18.38
C ALA A 97 -3.56 0.78 -17.86
N GLY A 98 -4.14 -0.42 -17.87
CA GLY A 98 -3.44 -1.66 -17.51
C GLY A 98 -3.22 -1.87 -16.01
N TYR A 99 -3.71 -0.99 -15.13
CA TYR A 99 -3.62 -1.18 -13.66
C TYR A 99 -4.24 -2.52 -13.21
N ASP A 100 -5.27 -2.97 -13.92
CA ASP A 100 -6.02 -4.21 -13.71
C ASP A 100 -5.12 -5.45 -13.83
N ILE A 101 -4.12 -5.42 -14.73
CA ILE A 101 -3.15 -6.51 -14.89
C ILE A 101 -2.33 -6.71 -13.59
N TYR A 102 -1.98 -5.61 -12.93
CA TYR A 102 -1.20 -5.61 -11.69
C TYR A 102 -2.06 -6.05 -10.50
N ALA A 103 -3.27 -5.50 -10.39
CA ALA A 103 -4.22 -5.91 -9.37
C ALA A 103 -4.53 -7.42 -9.49
N ALA A 104 -4.83 -7.91 -10.70
CA ALA A 104 -5.10 -9.33 -10.92
C ALA A 104 -3.87 -10.23 -10.66
N ARG A 105 -2.65 -9.69 -10.76
CA ARG A 105 -1.44 -10.42 -10.41
C ARG A 105 -1.28 -10.54 -8.90
N ILE A 106 -1.49 -9.44 -8.16
CA ILE A 106 -1.46 -9.44 -6.70
C ILE A 106 -2.55 -10.37 -6.15
N GLU A 107 -3.78 -10.29 -6.67
CA GLU A 107 -4.86 -11.20 -6.28
C GLU A 107 -4.46 -12.66 -6.48
N ARG A 108 -3.90 -13.02 -7.64
CA ARG A 108 -3.45 -14.40 -7.89
C ARG A 108 -2.33 -14.86 -6.96
N MET A 109 -1.43 -13.95 -6.56
CA MET A 109 -0.36 -14.27 -5.61
C MET A 109 -0.89 -14.52 -4.18
N HIS A 110 -2.01 -13.89 -3.83
CA HIS A 110 -2.64 -13.96 -2.51
C HIS A 110 -4.09 -14.49 -2.57
N ALA A 111 -4.37 -15.36 -3.54
CA ALA A 111 -5.73 -15.81 -3.80
C ALA A 111 -6.32 -16.52 -2.57
N GLY A 112 -7.51 -16.09 -2.16
CA GLY A 112 -8.17 -16.59 -0.95
C GLY A 112 -7.63 -16.03 0.37
N ASN A 113 -6.63 -15.16 0.34
CA ASN A 113 -6.14 -14.45 1.51
C ASN A 113 -6.66 -13.00 1.52
N LEU A 114 -7.95 -12.86 1.84
CA LEU A 114 -8.67 -11.59 1.83
C LEU A 114 -8.01 -10.54 2.73
N GLU A 115 -7.48 -10.95 3.88
CA GLU A 115 -6.86 -10.03 4.84
C GLU A 115 -5.64 -9.31 4.24
N VAL A 116 -4.79 -10.02 3.51
CA VAL A 116 -3.63 -9.42 2.83
C VAL A 116 -4.06 -8.43 1.75
N LEU A 117 -5.12 -8.77 1.03
CA LEU A 117 -5.64 -7.91 -0.03
C LEU A 117 -6.28 -6.63 0.55
N GLU A 118 -6.95 -6.75 1.71
CA GLU A 118 -7.40 -5.59 2.49
C GLU A 118 -6.23 -4.74 2.98
N ASP A 119 -5.16 -5.34 3.50
CA ASP A 119 -3.96 -4.61 3.95
C ASP A 119 -3.28 -3.85 2.81
N ILE A 120 -3.20 -4.47 1.62
CA ILE A 120 -2.67 -3.84 0.42
C ILE A 120 -3.53 -2.66 -0.02
N LEU A 121 -4.84 -2.84 -0.04
CA LEU A 121 -5.78 -1.78 -0.40
C LEU A 121 -5.71 -0.62 0.60
N ASP A 122 -5.66 -0.92 1.89
CA ASP A 122 -5.49 0.07 2.97
C ASP A 122 -4.19 0.87 2.80
N GLY A 123 -3.10 0.21 2.38
CA GLY A 123 -1.85 0.88 2.06
C GLY A 123 -1.90 1.79 0.84
N LEU A 124 -2.71 1.45 -0.17
CA LEU A 124 -2.95 2.35 -1.30
C LEU A 124 -3.76 3.57 -0.84
N PHE A 125 -4.77 3.39 0.01
CA PHE A 125 -5.49 4.50 0.62
C PHE A 125 -4.59 5.40 1.48
N MET A 126 -3.66 4.83 2.27
CA MET A 126 -2.70 5.63 3.04
C MET A 126 -1.83 6.52 2.15
N ILE A 127 -1.51 6.07 0.94
CA ILE A 127 -0.77 6.87 -0.03
C ILE A 127 -1.68 7.98 -0.58
N ALA A 128 -2.92 7.67 -0.96
CA ALA A 128 -3.88 8.63 -1.52
C ALA A 128 -4.27 9.73 -0.51
N ASP A 129 -4.46 9.38 0.76
CA ASP A 129 -4.86 10.32 1.82
C ASP A 129 -3.69 11.21 2.33
N ALA A 130 -2.49 11.07 1.76
CA ALA A 130 -1.28 11.66 2.32
C ALA A 130 -1.29 13.19 2.39
N ASP A 131 -2.04 13.87 1.52
CA ASP A 131 -2.18 15.33 1.47
C ASP A 131 -3.47 15.85 2.12
N GLY A 132 -4.20 14.98 2.83
CA GLY A 132 -5.36 15.35 3.67
C GLY A 132 -6.71 15.27 2.97
N GLY A 133 -6.81 14.49 1.89
CA GLY A 133 -8.10 14.08 1.35
C GLY A 133 -7.99 13.23 0.08
N ILE A 134 -8.85 12.22 -0.02
CA ILE A 134 -8.92 11.34 -1.19
C ILE A 134 -9.87 11.91 -2.22
N HIS A 135 -9.46 11.93 -3.49
CA HIS A 135 -10.26 12.43 -4.60
C HIS A 135 -11.22 11.37 -5.15
N ASP A 136 -12.35 11.78 -5.72
CA ASP A 136 -13.37 10.87 -6.28
C ASP A 136 -12.78 9.89 -7.33
N ASN A 137 -11.80 10.34 -8.12
CA ASN A 137 -11.13 9.51 -9.12
C ASN A 137 -10.27 8.40 -8.48
N GLU A 138 -9.66 8.69 -7.32
CA GLU A 138 -8.86 7.73 -6.57
C GLU A 138 -9.76 6.73 -5.85
N ILE A 139 -10.89 7.18 -5.28
CA ILE A 139 -11.91 6.28 -4.72
C ILE A 139 -12.41 5.32 -5.80
N ALA A 140 -12.78 5.82 -6.97
CA ALA A 140 -13.24 4.98 -8.08
C ALA A 140 -12.15 3.99 -8.55
N PHE A 141 -10.89 4.43 -8.61
CA PHE A 141 -9.75 3.56 -8.91
C PHE A 141 -9.61 2.44 -7.87
N LEU A 142 -9.65 2.79 -6.58
CA LEU A 142 -9.48 1.84 -5.48
C LEU A 142 -10.66 0.90 -5.33
N GLU A 143 -11.88 1.34 -5.63
CA GLU A 143 -13.06 0.49 -5.70
C GLU A 143 -12.91 -0.58 -6.80
N HIS A 144 -12.38 -0.20 -7.97
CA HIS A 144 -12.09 -1.15 -9.04
C HIS A 144 -10.99 -2.15 -8.64
N VAL A 145 -9.93 -1.69 -7.96
CA VAL A 145 -8.90 -2.58 -7.42
C VAL A 145 -9.48 -3.54 -6.39
N ALA A 146 -10.35 -3.05 -5.49
CA ALA A 146 -11.04 -3.86 -4.49
C ALA A 146 -11.92 -4.94 -5.13
N ALA A 147 -12.63 -4.61 -6.23
CA ALA A 147 -13.39 -5.57 -7.00
C ALA A 147 -12.52 -6.68 -7.59
N ILE A 148 -11.33 -6.33 -8.14
CA ILE A 148 -10.37 -7.31 -8.65
C ILE A 148 -9.84 -8.20 -7.52
N PHE A 149 -9.57 -7.62 -6.36
CA PHE A 149 -9.18 -8.34 -5.14
C PHE A 149 -10.30 -9.15 -4.51
N LYS A 150 -11.54 -9.05 -5.02
CA LYS A 150 -12.73 -9.71 -4.50
C LYS A 150 -13.03 -9.30 -3.05
N ILE A 151 -12.73 -8.06 -2.69
CA ILE A 151 -13.07 -7.48 -1.39
C ILE A 151 -14.56 -7.14 -1.39
N PRO A 152 -15.34 -7.61 -0.40
CA PRO A 152 -16.76 -7.24 -0.27
C PRO A 152 -16.93 -5.73 -0.09
N ALA A 153 -18.02 -5.16 -0.63
CA ALA A 153 -18.31 -3.73 -0.53
C ALA A 153 -18.30 -3.22 0.93
N GLU A 154 -18.88 -3.99 1.86
CA GLU A 154 -18.86 -3.67 3.29
C GLU A 154 -17.44 -3.54 3.89
N HIS A 155 -16.48 -4.30 3.37
CA HIS A 155 -15.10 -4.23 3.81
C HIS A 155 -14.39 -3.04 3.15
N PHE A 156 -14.68 -2.77 1.88
CA PHE A 156 -14.21 -1.57 1.18
C PHE A 156 -14.69 -0.30 1.90
N ASP A 157 -15.98 -0.19 2.19
CA ASP A 157 -16.57 0.96 2.89
C ASP A 157 -15.94 1.17 4.27
N ARG A 158 -15.63 0.07 4.97
CA ARG A 158 -14.92 0.11 6.26
C ARG A 158 -13.48 0.61 6.11
N ILE A 159 -12.77 0.24 5.05
CA ILE A 159 -11.41 0.75 4.79
C ILE A 159 -11.51 2.23 4.41
N LEU A 160 -12.33 2.56 3.41
CA LEU A 160 -12.56 3.92 2.94
C LEU A 160 -12.95 4.88 4.07
N SER A 161 -13.88 4.49 4.94
CA SER A 161 -14.33 5.32 6.06
C SER A 161 -13.19 5.74 7.01
N ARG A 162 -12.14 4.92 7.14
CA ARG A 162 -10.98 5.27 7.99
C ARG A 162 -10.14 6.39 7.39
N HIS A 163 -10.13 6.50 6.06
CA HIS A 163 -9.32 7.47 5.31
C HIS A 163 -10.14 8.67 4.80
N ILE A 164 -11.48 8.62 4.86
CA ILE A 164 -12.33 9.81 4.63
C ILE A 164 -12.52 10.58 5.94
N GLN A 165 -12.63 9.88 7.07
CA GLN A 165 -12.85 10.52 8.36
C GLN A 165 -11.53 10.91 9.04
N SER A 166 -10.37 10.61 8.45
CA SER A 166 -9.04 10.97 8.94
C SER A 166 -8.79 12.47 8.89
N ASP A 167 -9.49 13.21 9.74
CA ASP A 167 -8.82 14.33 10.36
C ASP A 167 -7.74 13.71 11.26
N GLU A 168 -6.49 13.62 10.79
CA GLU A 168 -5.37 13.06 11.59
C GLU A 168 -5.29 13.73 12.98
N THR A 169 -5.91 14.92 13.13
CA THR A 169 -6.03 15.62 14.40
C THR A 169 -7.05 15.02 15.38
N ASP A 170 -8.07 14.25 14.97
CA ASP A 170 -9.02 13.60 15.87
C ASP A 170 -8.64 12.13 16.17
N PRO A 171 -8.14 11.83 17.37
CA PRO A 171 -7.70 10.48 17.71
C PRO A 171 -8.86 9.46 17.84
N TYR A 172 -10.09 9.90 18.11
CA TYR A 172 -11.24 8.98 18.23
C TYR A 172 -11.61 8.39 16.87
N VAL A 173 -11.49 9.21 15.83
CA VAL A 173 -11.73 8.80 14.45
C VAL A 173 -10.67 7.83 13.96
N VAL A 174 -9.38 8.10 14.25
CA VAL A 174 -8.28 7.18 13.93
C VAL A 174 -8.48 5.80 14.56
N LEU A 175 -9.04 5.74 15.77
CA LEU A 175 -9.38 4.47 16.43
C LEU A 175 -10.75 3.90 16.01
N GLY A 176 -11.54 4.59 15.17
CA GLY A 176 -12.86 4.12 14.73
C GLY A 176 -13.90 4.02 15.84
N ILE A 177 -13.83 4.90 16.85
CA ILE A 177 -14.70 4.90 18.03
C ILE A 177 -15.36 6.27 18.24
N ALA A 178 -16.50 6.29 18.92
CA ALA A 178 -17.19 7.53 19.24
C ALA A 178 -16.47 8.32 20.35
N LYS A 179 -16.39 9.65 20.22
CA LYS A 179 -15.95 10.53 21.29
C LYS A 179 -16.86 10.38 22.52
N GLY A 180 -16.27 10.24 23.70
CA GLY A 180 -17.00 9.96 24.94
C GLY A 180 -17.27 8.47 25.19
N SER A 181 -16.72 7.56 24.38
CA SER A 181 -16.69 6.13 24.69
C SER A 181 -16.04 5.87 26.06
N HIS A 182 -16.50 4.83 26.77
CA HIS A 182 -15.97 4.51 28.09
C HIS A 182 -14.49 4.08 28.00
N PRO A 183 -13.58 4.52 28.90
CA PRO A 183 -12.15 4.23 28.81
C PRO A 183 -11.79 2.75 28.65
N GLU A 184 -12.49 1.86 29.34
CA GLU A 184 -12.31 0.40 29.20
C GLU A 184 -12.69 -0.12 27.81
N ASP A 185 -13.70 0.47 27.17
CA ASP A 185 -14.12 0.10 25.81
C ASP A 185 -13.10 0.56 24.78
N ILE A 186 -12.58 1.78 24.96
CA ILE A 186 -11.49 2.35 24.14
C ILE A 186 -10.26 1.45 24.22
N LYS A 187 -9.80 1.12 25.43
CA LYS A 187 -8.62 0.28 25.65
C LYS A 187 -8.79 -1.12 25.08
N ARG A 188 -9.98 -1.71 25.21
CA ARG A 188 -10.29 -3.03 24.63
C ARG A 188 -10.26 -2.97 23.10
N HIS A 189 -10.84 -1.94 22.50
CA HIS A 189 -10.84 -1.75 21.05
C HIS A 189 -9.43 -1.51 20.51
N TYR A 190 -8.66 -0.62 21.15
CA TYR A 190 -7.26 -0.36 20.81
C TYR A 190 -6.42 -1.64 20.81
N ARG A 191 -6.51 -2.47 21.86
CA ARG A 191 -5.78 -3.76 21.92
C ARG A 191 -6.14 -4.70 20.76
N LYS A 192 -7.41 -4.70 20.34
CA LYS A 192 -7.85 -5.48 19.17
C LYS A 192 -7.18 -4.96 17.90
N LEU A 193 -7.20 -3.64 17.66
CA LEU A 193 -6.57 -3.02 16.50
C LEU A 193 -5.06 -3.28 16.46
N VAL A 194 -4.37 -3.19 17.61
CA VAL A 194 -2.94 -3.50 17.72
C VAL A 194 -2.66 -4.96 17.36
N ALA A 195 -3.45 -5.91 17.87
CA ALA A 195 -3.27 -7.33 17.58
C ALA A 195 -3.51 -7.67 16.09
N GLU A 196 -4.48 -7.00 15.46
CA GLU A 196 -4.79 -7.15 14.04
C GLU A 196 -3.69 -6.54 13.15
N THR A 197 -3.10 -5.43 13.59
CA THR A 197 -2.13 -4.63 12.81
C THR A 197 -0.67 -4.95 13.15
N HIS A 198 -0.38 -5.85 14.09
CA HIS A 198 1.00 -6.06 14.56
C HIS A 198 1.92 -6.60 13.44
N PRO A 199 3.12 -6.03 13.22
CA PRO A 199 4.02 -6.45 12.14
C PRO A 199 4.40 -7.93 12.20
N ASP A 200 4.53 -8.51 13.39
CA ASP A 200 4.81 -9.95 13.57
C ASP A 200 3.75 -10.84 12.90
N ARG A 201 2.48 -10.42 12.87
CA ARG A 201 1.40 -11.17 12.20
C ARG A 201 1.64 -11.24 10.70
N PHE A 202 2.17 -10.16 10.11
CA PHE A 202 2.51 -10.06 8.70
C PHE A 202 3.75 -10.89 8.38
N ILE A 203 4.77 -10.83 9.23
CA ILE A 203 6.00 -11.63 9.12
C ILE A 203 5.68 -13.12 9.22
N ALA A 204 4.85 -13.54 10.20
CA ALA A 204 4.47 -14.93 10.40
C ALA A 204 3.71 -15.54 9.21
N ARG A 205 3.07 -14.69 8.39
CA ARG A 205 2.39 -15.07 7.15
C ARG A 205 3.28 -15.09 5.92
N GLY A 206 4.55 -14.73 6.07
CA GLY A 206 5.49 -14.62 4.97
C GLY A 206 5.14 -13.50 4.00
N LEU A 207 4.53 -12.41 4.48
CA LEU A 207 4.18 -11.29 3.62
C LEU A 207 5.42 -10.48 3.20
N PRO A 208 5.36 -9.82 2.03
CA PRO A 208 6.42 -8.92 1.58
C PRO A 208 6.73 -7.83 2.62
N ALA A 209 7.96 -7.32 2.60
CA ALA A 209 8.44 -6.32 3.55
C ALA A 209 7.61 -5.04 3.51
N GLU A 210 7.07 -4.70 2.34
CA GLU A 210 6.17 -3.58 2.11
C GLU A 210 4.88 -3.73 2.93
N CYS A 211 4.28 -4.93 2.99
CA CYS A 211 3.10 -5.19 3.82
C CYS A 211 3.43 -5.09 5.32
N VAL A 212 4.62 -5.55 5.73
CA VAL A 212 5.08 -5.40 7.12
C VAL A 212 5.26 -3.91 7.47
N ARG A 213 5.68 -3.08 6.52
CA ARG A 213 5.77 -1.63 6.69
C ARG A 213 4.42 -0.95 6.77
N LEU A 214 3.47 -1.32 5.91
CA LEU A 214 2.08 -0.86 6.03
C LEU A 214 1.52 -1.12 7.43
N ALA A 215 1.67 -2.34 7.92
CA ALA A 215 1.28 -2.71 9.27
C ALA A 215 1.97 -1.84 10.34
N THR A 216 3.25 -1.52 10.15
CA THR A 216 4.01 -0.72 11.11
C THR A 216 3.59 0.75 11.12
N GLU A 217 3.41 1.35 9.95
CA GLU A 217 2.95 2.74 9.83
C GLU A 217 1.55 2.88 10.42
N ARG A 218 0.65 1.94 10.12
CA ARG A 218 -0.69 1.90 10.69
C ARG A 218 -0.67 1.72 12.21
N LEU A 219 0.17 0.83 12.73
CA LEU A 219 0.33 0.67 14.18
C LEU A 219 0.83 1.96 14.85
N ALA A 220 1.73 2.69 14.21
CA ALA A 220 2.22 3.96 14.73
C ALA A 220 1.10 5.01 14.83
N LEU A 221 0.23 5.10 13.82
CA LEU A 221 -0.95 5.97 13.85
C LEU A 221 -1.91 5.61 15.00
N LEU A 222 -2.19 4.31 15.17
CA LEU A 222 -3.05 3.81 16.24
C LEU A 222 -2.48 4.12 17.64
N ASN A 223 -1.18 3.92 17.83
CA ASN A 223 -0.51 4.22 19.09
C ASN A 223 -0.60 5.73 19.41
N GLY A 224 -0.28 6.58 18.43
CA GLY A 224 -0.36 8.04 18.60
C GLY A 224 -1.77 8.55 18.88
N ALA A 225 -2.80 7.92 18.30
CA ALA A 225 -4.19 8.24 18.61
C ALA A 225 -4.57 7.83 20.05
N TYR A 226 -4.22 6.60 20.45
CA TYR A 226 -4.50 6.10 21.79
C TYR A 226 -3.78 6.93 22.88
N GLU A 227 -2.52 7.31 22.68
CA GLU A 227 -1.78 8.16 23.60
C GLU A 227 -2.42 9.54 23.80
N ARG A 228 -2.99 10.14 22.74
CA ARG A 228 -3.72 11.40 22.86
C ARG A 228 -4.98 11.24 23.70
N ILE A 229 -5.73 10.17 23.47
CA ILE A 229 -6.96 9.87 24.23
C ILE A 229 -6.65 9.57 25.70
N GLU A 230 -5.60 8.79 26.00
CA GLU A 230 -5.22 8.51 27.39
C GLU A 230 -4.89 9.79 28.16
N LYS A 231 -4.26 10.78 27.51
CA LYS A 231 -3.98 12.09 28.13
C LYS A 231 -5.25 12.88 28.46
N GLU A 232 -6.33 12.72 27.69
CA GLU A 232 -7.62 13.36 27.98
C GLU A 232 -8.28 12.79 29.25
N PHE A 233 -8.08 11.50 29.53
CA PHE A 233 -8.64 10.82 30.70
C PHE A 233 -7.75 10.87 31.95
N ALA A 234 -6.50 11.33 31.81
CA ALA A 234 -5.55 11.46 32.92
C ALA A 234 -5.70 12.77 33.72
N VAL A 235 -6.69 13.61 33.37
CA VAL A 235 -7.05 14.88 34.02
C VAL A 235 -8.27 14.69 34.91
#